data_AF-A0A819UNB1-F1
#
_entry.id   AF-A0A819UNB1-F1
#
_cell.length_a   1.000
_cell.length_b   1.000
_cell.length_c   1.000
_cell.angle_alpha   90.00
_cell.angle_beta   90.00
_cell.angle_gamma   90.00
#
_symmetry.space_group_name_H-M   'P 1'
#
loop_
_entity.id
_entity.type
_entity.pdbx_description
1 polymer ?
#
loop_
_entity_poly.entity_id
_entity_poly.type
_entity_poly.pdbx_seq_one_letter_code
_entity_poly.pdbx_strand_id
1 'polypeptide(L)'
;VLVQVAVGFFALLPYCIVYILTLNTSLNSDPVVKAEIQLSSNITLVIYFSYFANPFYIYMCTSERFRRQFIYVLSKIYWNRCKGGPRIINNQVMPHI
;
A
#
# COMPACT_ATOMS: atom_id res chain seq x y z
N VAL A 1 6.46 -5.34 -14.22
CA VAL A 1 6.84 -4.17 -13.38
C VAL A 1 6.49 -2.85 -14.04
N LEU A 2 7.11 -2.43 -15.16
CA LEU A 2 6.82 -1.13 -15.79
C LEU A 2 5.34 -0.97 -16.18
N VAL A 3 4.74 -2.02 -16.76
CA VAL A 3 3.30 -2.05 -17.08
C VAL A 3 2.43 -1.94 -15.83
N GLN A 4 2.80 -2.60 -14.72
CA GLN A 4 2.09 -2.46 -13.44
C GLN A 4 2.22 -1.06 -12.86
N VAL A 5 3.38 -0.43 -12.98
CA VAL A 5 3.60 0.96 -12.54
C VAL A 5 2.75 1.92 -13.38
N ALA A 6 2.77 1.77 -14.71
CA ALA A 6 1.97 2.59 -15.61
C ALA A 6 0.47 2.40 -15.33
N VAL A 7 0.00 1.16 -15.22
CA VAL A 7 -1.42 0.89 -14.93
C VAL A 7 -1.81 1.37 -13.53
N GLY A 8 -0.93 1.29 -12.53
CA GLY A 8 -1.15 1.91 -11.22
C GLY A 8 -1.29 3.44 -11.30
N PHE A 9 -0.51 4.10 -12.15
CA PHE A 9 -0.62 5.54 -12.38
C PHE A 9 -1.95 5.93 -13.04
N PHE A 10 -2.40 5.17 -14.05
CA PHE A 10 -3.71 5.40 -14.67
C PHE A 10 -4.87 5.02 -13.73
N ALA A 11 -4.70 4.04 -12.85
CA ALA A 11 -5.71 3.66 -11.86
C ALA A 11 -5.91 4.71 -10.76
N LEU A 12 -5.00 5.69 -10.61
CA LEU A 12 -5.16 6.83 -9.70
C LEU A 12 -6.11 7.91 -10.25
N LEU A 13 -6.31 7.98 -11.57
CA LEU A 13 -7.15 9.02 -12.19
C LEU A 13 -8.60 9.03 -11.67
N PRO A 14 -9.32 7.90 -11.61
CA PRO A 14 -10.67 7.86 -11.05
C PRO A 14 -10.72 8.34 -9.61
N TYR A 15 -9.73 7.97 -8.80
CA TYR A 15 -9.63 8.40 -7.41
C TYR A 15 -9.43 9.92 -7.30
N CYS A 16 -8.52 10.49 -8.09
CA CYS A 16 -8.29 11.94 -8.12
C CYS A 16 -9.55 12.71 -8.56
N ILE A 17 -10.28 12.21 -9.56
CA ILE A 17 -11.51 12.86 -10.04
C ILE A 17 -12.57 12.89 -8.93
N VAL A 18 -12.84 11.76 -8.29
CA VAL A 18 -13.85 11.70 -7.23
C VAL A 18 -13.42 12.50 -5.99
N TYR A 19 -12.13 12.51 -5.67
CA TYR A 19 -11.59 13.33 -4.59
C TYR A 19 -11.77 14.83 -4.86
N ILE A 20 -11.50 15.30 -6.08
CA ILE A 20 -11.75 16.70 -6.47
C ILE A 20 -13.26 17.04 -6.34
N LEU A 21 -14.15 16.12 -6.72
CA LEU A 21 -15.60 16.30 -6.56
C LEU A 21 -16.00 16.40 -5.08
N THR A 22 -15.41 15.59 -4.19
CA THR A 22 -15.69 15.69 -2.74
C THR A 22 -15.30 17.03 -2.13
N LEU A 23 -14.28 17.69 -2.67
CA LEU A 23 -13.80 19.00 -2.19
C LEU A 23 -14.66 20.17 -2.68
N ASN A 24 -15.52 19.95 -3.67
CA ASN A 24 -16.33 21.01 -4.24
C ASN A 24 -17.55 21.30 -3.36
N THR A 25 -17.50 22.41 -2.63
CA THR A 25 -18.54 22.83 -1.69
C THR A 25 -19.87 23.18 -2.37
N SER A 26 -19.88 23.55 -3.66
CA SER A 26 -21.12 23.85 -4.38
C SER A 26 -21.92 22.58 -4.69
N LEU A 27 -21.24 21.49 -5.06
CA LEU A 27 -21.85 20.17 -5.32
C LEU A 27 -22.36 19.52 -4.04
N ASN A 28 -21.73 19.80 -2.90
CA ASN A 28 -22.12 19.28 -1.59
C ASN A 28 -23.32 20.00 -0.95
N SER A 29 -23.85 21.05 -1.59
CA SER A 29 -25.03 21.76 -1.11
C SER A 29 -26.32 20.93 -1.25
N ASP A 30 -26.35 20.01 -2.22
CA ASP A 30 -27.43 19.04 -2.39
C ASP A 30 -27.09 17.73 -1.64
N PRO A 31 -27.93 17.28 -0.69
CA PRO A 31 -27.69 16.07 0.08
C PRO A 31 -27.67 14.79 -0.77
N VAL A 32 -28.41 14.75 -1.88
CA VAL A 32 -28.44 13.58 -2.78
C VAL A 32 -27.13 13.47 -3.54
N VAL A 33 -26.69 14.57 -4.14
CA VAL A 33 -25.41 14.65 -4.87
C VAL A 33 -24.24 14.34 -3.95
N LYS A 34 -24.27 14.84 -2.71
CA LYS A 34 -23.25 14.54 -1.69
C LYS A 34 -23.18 13.03 -1.38
N ALA A 35 -24.32 12.36 -1.25
CA ALA A 35 -24.35 10.92 -0.98
C ALA A 35 -23.79 10.11 -2.16
N GLU A 36 -24.11 10.48 -3.40
CA GLU A 36 -23.58 9.85 -4.60
C GLU A 36 -22.06 10.00 -4.73
N ILE A 37 -21.54 11.19 -4.45
CA ILE A 37 -20.10 11.46 -4.46
C ILE A 37 -19.39 10.63 -3.38
N GLN A 38 -19.94 10.56 -2.17
CA GLN A 38 -19.37 9.75 -1.08
C GLN A 38 -19.36 8.26 -1.42
N LEU A 39 -20.47 7.74 -1.96
CA LEU A 39 -20.56 6.34 -2.38
C LEU A 39 -19.53 6.04 -3.49
N SER A 40 -19.43 6.91 -4.49
CA SER A 40 -18.47 6.78 -5.58
C SER A 40 -17.03 6.82 -5.07
N SER A 41 -16.73 7.65 -4.07
CA SER A 41 -15.40 7.77 -3.46
C SER A 41 -15.01 6.46 -2.78
N ASN A 42 -15.92 5.91 -1.97
CA ASN A 42 -15.72 4.66 -1.26
C ASN A 42 -15.54 3.48 -2.23
N ILE A 43 -16.37 3.38 -3.26
CA ILE A 43 -16.25 2.33 -4.29
C ILE A 43 -14.90 2.44 -5.01
N THR A 44 -14.50 3.66 -5.39
CA THR A 44 -13.23 3.90 -6.08
C THR A 44 -12.04 3.49 -5.22
N LEU A 45 -12.09 3.79 -3.91
CA LEU A 45 -11.06 3.39 -2.96
C LEU A 45 -10.97 1.86 -2.81
N VAL A 46 -12.10 1.15 -2.77
CA VAL A 46 -12.13 -0.33 -2.72
C VAL A 46 -11.54 -0.95 -3.98
N ILE A 47 -11.88 -0.42 -5.16
CA ILE A 47 -11.33 -0.87 -6.45
C ILE A 47 -9.82 -0.64 -6.48
N TYR A 48 -9.36 0.54 -6.06
CA TYR A 48 -7.95 0.87 -6.01
C TYR A 48 -7.17 -0.07 -5.06
N PHE A 49 -7.71 -0.31 -3.87
CA PHE A 49 -7.12 -1.24 -2.92
C PHE A 49 -7.02 -2.64 -3.51
N SER A 50 -8.09 -3.12 -4.16
CA SER A 50 -8.11 -4.43 -4.82
C SER A 50 -7.05 -4.54 -5.91
N TYR A 51 -6.82 -3.46 -6.67
CA TYR A 51 -5.83 -3.45 -7.75
C TYR A 51 -4.39 -3.58 -7.24
N PHE A 52 -4.08 -2.99 -6.09
CA PHE A 52 -2.77 -3.09 -5.46
C PHE A 52 -2.59 -4.37 -4.62
N ALA A 53 -3.62 -4.73 -3.86
CA ALA A 53 -3.60 -5.85 -2.94
C ALA A 53 -3.62 -7.19 -3.68
N ASN A 54 -4.45 -7.34 -4.71
CA ASN A 54 -4.64 -8.62 -5.38
C ASN A 54 -3.36 -9.19 -5.98
N PRO A 55 -2.54 -8.44 -6.75
CA PRO A 55 -1.28 -8.97 -7.27
C PRO A 55 -0.35 -9.41 -6.14
N PHE A 56 -0.23 -8.60 -5.07
CA PHE A 56 0.59 -8.94 -3.92
C PHE A 56 0.15 -10.25 -3.26
N TYR A 57 -1.14 -10.39 -2.96
CA TYR A 57 -1.69 -11.62 -2.35
C TYR A 57 -1.60 -12.82 -3.29
N ILE A 58 -1.86 -12.63 -4.58
CA ILE A 58 -1.69 -13.68 -5.59
C ILE A 58 -0.23 -14.15 -5.60
N TYR A 59 0.76 -13.25 -5.66
CA TYR A 59 2.18 -13.63 -5.63
C TYR A 59 2.58 -14.29 -4.31
N MET A 60 2.07 -13.84 -3.17
CA MET A 60 2.30 -14.46 -1.86
C MET A 60 1.72 -15.88 -1.77
N CYS A 61 0.52 -16.12 -2.31
CA CYS A 61 -0.14 -17.41 -2.24
C CYS A 61 0.42 -18.41 -3.28
N THR A 62 0.71 -17.95 -4.50
CA THR A 62 1.08 -18.82 -5.63
C THR A 62 2.57 -19.09 -5.75
N SER A 63 3.44 -18.16 -5.35
CA SER A 63 4.89 -18.31 -5.50
C SER A 63 5.57 -18.59 -4.17
N GLU A 64 5.92 -19.85 -3.93
CA GLU A 64 6.63 -20.23 -2.70
C GLU A 64 7.98 -19.51 -2.55
N ARG A 65 8.65 -19.24 -3.67
CA ARG A 65 9.93 -18.53 -3.70
C ARG A 65 9.77 -17.10 -3.22
N PHE A 66 8.77 -16.38 -3.75
CA PHE A 66 8.47 -15.02 -3.34
C PHE A 66 8.07 -14.97 -1.86
N ARG A 67 7.20 -15.90 -1.43
CA ARG A 67 6.76 -16.01 -0.03
C ARG A 67 7.92 -16.20 0.95
N ARG A 68 8.85 -17.13 0.67
CA ARG A 68 10.02 -17.38 1.53
C ARG A 68 10.95 -16.15 1.61
N GLN A 69 11.21 -15.50 0.49
CA GLN A 69 12.04 -14.29 0.45
C GLN A 69 11.39 -13.13 1.22
N PHE A 70 10.07 -12.96 1.05
CA PHE A 70 9.31 -11.92 1.74
C PHE A 70 9.32 -12.10 3.26
N ILE A 71 9.06 -13.33 3.75
CA ILE A 71 9.14 -13.67 5.18
C ILE A 71 10.55 -13.40 5.72
N TYR A 72 11.60 -13.83 5.01
CA TYR A 72 12.98 -13.61 5.43
C TYR A 72 13.33 -12.13 5.57
N VAL A 73 12.93 -11.29 4.61
CA VAL A 73 13.17 -9.84 4.66
C VAL A 73 12.42 -9.21 5.83
N LEU A 74 11.15 -9.56 6.03
CA LEU A 74 10.36 -9.08 7.17
C LEU A 74 10.99 -9.48 8.51
N SER A 75 11.37 -10.74 8.67
CA SER A 75 12.05 -11.22 9.88
C SER A 75 13.37 -10.48 10.12
N LYS A 76 14.13 -10.18 9.08
CA LYS A 76 15.38 -9.41 9.18
C LYS A 76 15.14 -7.96 9.61
N ILE A 77 14.12 -7.29 9.04
CA ILE A 77 13.74 -5.93 9.43
C ILE A 77 13.25 -5.91 10.88
N TYR A 78 12.38 -6.85 11.25
CA TYR A 78 11.87 -7.01 12.60
C TYR A 78 13.02 -7.23 13.59
N TRP A 79 13.94 -8.14 13.30
CA TRP A 79 15.11 -8.39 14.14
C TRP A 79 15.99 -7.14 14.30
N ASN A 80 16.28 -6.44 13.20
CA ASN A 80 17.07 -5.21 13.24
C ASN A 80 16.41 -4.09 14.06
N ARG A 81 15.07 -3.99 14.03
CA ARG A 81 14.32 -2.97 14.78
C ARG A 81 14.12 -3.36 16.25
N CYS A 82 13.81 -4.62 16.54
CA CYS A 82 13.46 -5.07 17.88
C CYS A 82 14.67 -5.40 18.76
N LYS A 83 15.78 -5.85 18.17
CA LYS A 83 16.99 -6.16 18.96
C LYS A 83 18.03 -5.04 18.97
N GLY A 84 17.78 -3.93 18.27
CA GLY A 84 18.81 -2.95 17.99
C GLY A 84 19.91 -3.64 17.19
N GLY A 85 19.82 -3.63 15.86
CA GLY A 85 20.84 -4.22 15.00
C GLY A 85 22.25 -3.87 15.49
N PRO A 86 23.24 -4.77 15.33
CA PRO A 86 24.56 -4.62 15.93
C PRO A 86 25.06 -3.19 15.74
N ARG A 87 25.23 -2.45 16.84
CA ARG A 87 25.86 -1.13 16.79
C ARG A 87 27.28 -1.36 16.34
N ILE A 88 27.56 -1.13 15.06
CA ILE A 88 28.93 -1.06 14.57
C ILE A 88 29.51 0.24 15.12
N ILE A 89 30.06 0.15 16.33
CA ILE A 89 30.97 1.14 16.88
C ILE A 89 32.35 0.48 16.77
N ASN A 90 33.17 0.93 15.82
CA ASN A 90 34.56 0.52 15.63
C ASN A 90 34.84 -0.99 15.49
N ASN A 91 34.33 -1.63 14.42
CA ASN A 91 34.85 -2.91 13.91
C ASN A 91 35.06 -4.07 14.92
N GLN A 92 34.38 -4.09 16.06
CA GLN A 92 34.45 -5.20 17.00
C GLN A 92 33.06 -5.69 17.38
N VAL A 93 32.79 -6.95 17.01
CA VAL A 93 31.57 -7.67 17.37
C VAL A 93 31.78 -8.26 18.77
N MET A 94 31.06 -7.76 19.78
CA MET A 94 30.97 -8.43 21.08
C MET A 94 29.67 -9.23 21.18
N PRO A 95 29.71 -10.48 21.66
CA PRO A 95 28.51 -11.26 21.97
C PRO A 95 27.89 -10.78 23.29
N HIS A 96 26.56 -10.64 23.30
CA HIS A 96 25.79 -10.40 24.52
C HIS A 96 25.64 -11.71 25.30
N ILE A 97 26.08 -11.71 26.56
CA ILE A 97 25.70 -12.68 27.60
C ILE A 97 24.22 -12.47 27.95
#